data_AF-A0A2A4QDA8-F1
#
_entry.id   AF-A0A2A4QDA8-F1
#
_cell.length_a   1.000
_cell.length_b   1.000
_cell.length_c   1.000
_cell.angle_alpha   90.00
_cell.angle_beta   90.00
_cell.angle_gamma   90.00
#
_symmetry.space_group_name_H-M   'P 1'
#
loop_
_entity.id
_entity.type
_entity.pdbx_description
1 polymer ?
#
loop_
_entity_poly.entity_id
_entity_poly.type
_entity_poly.pdbx_seq_one_letter_code
_entity_poly.pdbx_strand_id
1 'polypeptide(L)'
;MSNRVVCWFSCGAASSIATKIAIEENRLNQKELVIAYCKVQEEHDDNERFLKECEAWFGQKIIVLQNDHYKGSIFQVFEKKYENTIWIPCTRALKKQVRQRFQRVDDTHIFGYTIEEENRLNNFIDTNNEIEVYSPLINNKITKENCLAMIKNGGIELPVLYKQGYPHNNCVG
;
A
#
# COMPACT_ATOMS: atom_id res chain seq x y z
N MET A 1 -12.06 1.61 23.27
CA MET A 1 -10.83 1.54 22.46
C MET A 1 -11.17 2.15 21.11
N SER A 2 -10.35 3.06 20.61
CA SER A 2 -10.62 3.75 19.33
C SER A 2 -9.92 2.95 18.23
N ASN A 3 -10.67 2.28 17.37
CA ASN A 3 -10.09 1.52 16.25
C ASN A 3 -9.39 2.50 15.30
N ARG A 4 -8.05 2.51 15.33
CA ARG A 4 -7.20 3.30 14.43
C ARG A 4 -7.36 2.79 12.99
N VAL A 5 -7.41 3.69 12.04
CA VAL A 5 -7.43 3.37 10.61
C VAL A 5 -6.01 3.43 10.06
N VAL A 6 -5.54 2.34 9.44
CA VAL A 6 -4.20 2.26 8.84
C VAL A 6 -4.33 2.12 7.33
N CYS A 7 -3.95 3.17 6.60
CA CYS A 7 -3.87 3.16 5.15
C CYS A 7 -2.51 2.65 4.68
N TRP A 8 -2.48 1.49 4.04
CA TRP A 8 -1.26 0.90 3.49
C TRP A 8 -0.99 1.46 2.09
N PHE A 9 -0.25 2.56 2.06
CA PHE A 9 0.24 3.21 0.85
C PHE A 9 1.40 2.41 0.24
N SER A 10 1.47 2.33 -1.09
CA SER A 10 2.50 1.58 -1.80
C SER A 10 3.06 2.30 -3.03
N CYS A 11 2.93 3.63 -3.08
CA CYS A 11 3.27 4.44 -4.25
C CYS A 11 2.53 4.03 -5.54
N GLY A 12 1.47 3.23 -5.45
CA GLY A 12 0.63 2.84 -6.58
C GLY A 12 -0.69 3.60 -6.60
N ALA A 13 -1.25 3.83 -7.79
CA ALA A 13 -2.47 4.61 -7.98
C ALA A 13 -3.64 4.11 -7.12
N ALA A 14 -3.88 2.79 -7.07
CA ALA A 14 -4.96 2.22 -6.26
C ALA A 14 -4.77 2.50 -4.75
N SER A 15 -3.56 2.30 -4.22
CA SER A 15 -3.27 2.61 -2.81
C SER A 15 -3.46 4.09 -2.48
N SER A 16 -3.11 4.99 -3.41
CA SER A 16 -3.29 6.42 -3.25
C SER A 16 -4.77 6.81 -3.21
N ILE A 17 -5.59 6.27 -4.13
CA ILE A 17 -7.04 6.55 -4.16
C ILE A 17 -7.74 5.94 -2.94
N ALA A 18 -7.40 4.71 -2.56
CA ALA A 18 -7.96 4.09 -1.36
C ALA A 18 -7.66 4.93 -0.10
N THR A 19 -6.43 5.43 0.02
CA THR A 19 -6.02 6.33 1.10
C THR A 19 -6.82 7.63 1.06
N LYS A 20 -6.97 8.25 -0.12
CA LYS A 20 -7.72 9.50 -0.25
C LYS A 20 -9.19 9.33 0.18
N ILE A 21 -9.86 8.27 -0.28
CA ILE A 21 -11.25 7.99 0.11
C ILE A 21 -11.35 7.78 1.62
N ALA A 22 -10.45 6.96 2.20
CA ALA A 22 -10.43 6.73 3.63
C ALA A 22 -10.23 8.02 4.45
N ILE A 23 -9.38 8.95 3.99
CA ILE A 23 -9.22 10.27 4.62
C ILE A 23 -10.52 11.06 4.58
N GLU A 24 -11.18 11.12 3.42
CA GLU A 24 -12.42 11.89 3.25
C GLU A 24 -13.57 11.31 4.09
N GLU A 25 -13.76 9.99 4.10
CA GLU A 25 -14.75 9.31 4.93
C GLU A 25 -14.46 9.45 6.43
N ASN A 26 -13.18 9.45 6.82
CA ASN A 26 -12.79 9.60 8.22
C ASN A 26 -12.99 11.03 8.76
N ARG A 27 -13.19 12.05 7.91
CA ARG A 27 -13.53 13.41 8.37
C ARG A 27 -14.83 13.45 9.18
N LEU A 28 -15.75 12.51 8.92
CA LEU A 28 -17.02 12.39 9.65
C LEU A 28 -16.86 11.61 10.96
N ASN A 29 -16.00 10.60 10.98
CA ASN A 29 -15.85 9.67 12.10
C ASN A 29 -14.75 10.08 13.10
N GLN A 30 -13.82 10.96 12.69
CA GLN A 30 -12.73 11.51 13.49
C GLN A 30 -11.87 10.45 14.21
N LYS A 31 -11.68 9.26 13.61
CA LYS A 31 -10.78 8.24 14.15
C LYS A 31 -9.33 8.64 13.93
N GLU A 32 -8.41 8.09 14.74
CA GLU A 32 -6.97 8.15 14.43
C GLU A 32 -6.76 7.50 13.05
N LEU A 33 -6.20 8.23 12.09
CA LEU A 33 -5.86 7.72 10.77
C LEU A 33 -4.37 7.90 10.51
N VAL A 34 -3.69 6.81 10.19
CA VAL A 34 -2.28 6.81 9.83
C VAL A 34 -2.10 6.27 8.42
N ILE A 35 -1.17 6.87 7.69
CA ILE A 35 -0.78 6.42 6.35
C ILE A 35 0.61 5.82 6.48
N ALA A 36 0.77 4.55 6.13
CA ALA A 36 2.00 3.79 6.30
C ALA A 36 2.48 3.22 4.96
N TYR A 37 3.79 3.30 4.71
CA TYR A 37 4.43 2.80 3.51
C TYR A 37 5.58 1.87 3.87
N CYS A 38 5.54 0.61 3.42
CA CYS A 38 6.64 -0.34 3.57
C CYS A 38 7.64 -0.13 2.42
N LYS A 39 8.65 0.70 2.64
CA LYS A 39 9.68 1.02 1.64
C LYS A 39 10.55 -0.20 1.35
N VAL A 40 10.70 -0.49 0.06
CA VAL A 40 11.69 -1.43 -0.47
C VAL A 40 12.74 -0.62 -1.22
N GLN A 41 14.02 -0.90 -0.98
CA GLN A 41 15.12 -0.11 -1.50
C GLN A 41 15.19 -0.12 -3.03
N GLU A 42 14.82 -1.23 -3.65
CA GLU A 42 14.87 -1.44 -5.10
C GLU A 42 13.55 -1.11 -5.82
N GLU A 43 12.60 -0.44 -5.15
CA GLU A 43 11.48 0.19 -5.86
C GLU A 43 11.98 1.44 -6.62
N HIS A 44 11.30 1.81 -7.71
CA HIS A 44 11.74 2.87 -8.61
C HIS A 44 11.86 4.24 -7.91
N ASP A 45 12.94 4.99 -8.15
CA ASP A 45 13.25 6.26 -7.45
C ASP A 45 12.16 7.33 -7.59
N ASP A 46 11.42 7.33 -8.70
CA ASP A 46 10.22 8.18 -8.92
C ASP A 46 9.16 8.05 -7.81
N ASN A 47 9.18 6.96 -7.04
CA ASN A 47 8.33 6.79 -5.87
C ASN A 47 8.54 7.91 -4.83
N GLU A 48 9.74 8.48 -4.72
CA GLU A 48 9.99 9.58 -3.78
C GLU A 48 9.23 10.86 -4.20
N ARG A 49 9.21 11.18 -5.50
CA ARG A 49 8.41 12.28 -6.05
C ARG A 49 6.92 12.02 -5.80
N PHE A 50 6.44 10.85 -6.23
CA PHE A 50 5.02 10.51 -6.14
C PHE A 50 4.53 10.48 -4.68
N LEU A 51 5.36 10.01 -3.74
CA LEU A 51 5.08 10.06 -2.31
C LEU A 51 4.86 11.49 -1.84
N LYS A 52 5.77 12.42 -2.18
CA LYS A 52 5.66 13.84 -1.77
C LYS A 52 4.42 14.53 -2.34
N GLU A 53 4.09 14.27 -3.61
CA GLU A 53 2.85 14.76 -4.23
C GLU A 53 1.61 14.19 -3.53
N CYS A 54 1.62 12.91 -3.19
CA CYS A 54 0.54 12.28 -2.43
C CYS A 54 0.41 12.87 -1.02
N GLU A 55 1.50 13.09 -0.29
CA GLU A 55 1.46 13.75 1.04
C GLU A 55 0.80 15.13 0.96
N ALA A 56 1.17 15.93 -0.04
CA ALA A 56 0.57 17.25 -0.26
C ALA A 56 -0.93 17.14 -0.55
N TRP A 57 -1.33 16.15 -1.36
CA TRP A 57 -2.73 15.91 -1.72
C TRP A 57 -3.57 15.33 -0.57
N PHE A 58 -2.97 14.51 0.28
CA PHE A 58 -3.58 13.97 1.49
C PHE A 58 -3.70 15.02 2.59
N GLY A 59 -2.81 16.01 2.59
CA GLY A 59 -2.68 16.97 3.70
C GLY A 59 -2.09 16.32 4.97
N GLN A 60 -1.45 15.16 4.83
CA GLN A 60 -0.90 14.38 5.92
C GLN A 60 0.37 13.65 5.48
N LYS A 61 1.34 13.54 6.39
CA LYS A 61 2.60 12.82 6.16
C LYS A 61 2.41 11.31 6.16
N ILE A 62 3.21 10.64 5.31
CA ILE A 62 3.26 9.19 5.20
C ILE A 62 4.38 8.68 6.11
N ILE A 63 4.04 7.73 6.98
CA ILE A 63 5.01 7.04 7.84
C ILE A 63 5.74 6.01 6.98
N VAL A 64 7.02 6.26 6.72
CA VAL A 64 7.88 5.33 5.99
C VAL A 64 8.43 4.28 6.96
N LEU A 65 8.11 3.03 6.68
CA LEU A 65 8.54 1.85 7.43
C LEU A 65 9.50 1.03 6.57
N GLN A 66 10.47 0.38 7.21
CA GLN A 66 11.46 -0.45 6.54
C GLN A 66 11.78 -1.68 7.39
N ASN A 67 12.33 -2.71 6.75
CA ASN A 67 12.90 -3.84 7.48
C ASN A 67 14.38 -3.59 7.75
N ASP A 68 14.74 -3.25 8.98
CA ASP A 68 16.13 -2.92 9.36
C ASP A 68 17.09 -4.12 9.22
N HIS A 69 16.61 -5.34 9.48
CA HIS A 69 17.43 -6.56 9.39
C HIS A 69 17.94 -6.83 7.96
N TYR A 70 17.12 -6.50 6.96
CA TYR A 70 17.47 -6.60 5.53
C TYR A 70 17.81 -5.24 4.92
N LYS A 71 17.87 -4.17 5.73
CA LYS A 71 17.95 -2.77 5.28
C LYS A 71 16.97 -2.45 4.16
N GLY A 72 15.78 -3.04 4.17
CA GLY A 72 14.77 -2.84 3.12
C GLY A 72 15.15 -3.38 1.73
N SER A 73 16.26 -4.11 1.59
CA SER A 73 16.80 -4.54 0.31
C SER A 73 16.33 -5.94 -0.08
N ILE A 74 15.84 -6.10 -1.31
CA ILE A 74 15.52 -7.40 -1.90
C ILE A 74 16.78 -8.26 -2.02
N PHE A 75 17.93 -7.66 -2.34
CA PHE A 75 19.19 -8.39 -2.51
C PHE A 75 19.63 -9.04 -1.20
N GLN A 76 19.55 -8.33 -0.07
CA GLN A 76 19.85 -8.90 1.24
C GLN A 76 18.87 -9.98 1.66
N VAL A 77 17.61 -9.90 1.22
CA VAL A 77 16.63 -10.96 1.46
C VAL A 77 17.06 -12.24 0.73
N PHE A 78 17.41 -12.15 -0.55
CA PHE A 78 17.83 -13.29 -1.35
C PHE A 78 19.18 -13.87 -0.91
N GLU A 79 20.16 -13.01 -0.58
CA GLU A 79 21.47 -13.44 -0.07
C GLU A 79 21.34 -14.28 1.20
N LYS A 80 20.46 -13.88 2.12
CA LYS A 80 20.23 -14.58 3.39
C LYS A 80 19.21 -15.73 3.29
N LYS A 81 18.41 -15.78 2.23
CA LYS A 81 17.39 -16.81 1.98
C LYS A 81 17.58 -17.38 0.58
N TYR A 82 18.68 -18.12 0.41
CA TYR A 82 18.82 -19.11 -0.66
C TYR A 82 18.01 -20.36 -0.32
N GLU A 83 16.67 -20.27 -0.27
CA GLU A 83 15.84 -21.45 -0.01
C GLU A 83 14.65 -21.49 -0.97
N ASN A 84 14.44 -22.69 -1.54
CA ASN A 84 13.35 -23.13 -2.42
C ASN A 84 11.97 -22.86 -1.81
N THR A 85 11.61 -21.59 -1.69
CA THR A 85 10.31 -21.18 -1.20
C THR A 85 9.44 -20.85 -2.42
N ILE A 86 8.28 -21.49 -2.50
CA ILE A 86 7.23 -21.19 -3.50
C ILE A 86 6.78 -19.71 -3.41
N TRP A 87 7.03 -19.06 -2.26
CA TRP A 87 6.62 -17.71 -1.96
C TRP A 87 7.73 -16.68 -2.21
N ILE A 88 7.35 -15.52 -2.75
CA ILE A 88 8.22 -14.36 -2.93
C ILE A 88 8.78 -13.92 -1.56
N PRO A 89 10.06 -14.19 -1.24
CA PRO A 89 10.59 -14.03 0.11
C PRO A 89 10.63 -12.56 0.54
N CYS A 90 10.78 -11.64 -0.43
CA CYS A 90 10.77 -10.20 -0.18
C CYS A 90 9.38 -9.69 0.25
N THR A 91 8.27 -10.18 -0.30
CA THR A 91 6.91 -9.80 0.13
C THR A 91 6.69 -10.16 1.61
N ARG A 92 7.14 -11.34 2.03
CA ARG A 92 7.05 -11.74 3.44
C ARG A 92 7.95 -10.89 4.34
N ALA A 93 9.23 -10.77 3.99
CA ALA A 93 10.23 -10.12 4.84
C ALA A 93 10.08 -8.58 4.90
N LEU A 94 9.88 -7.94 3.75
CA LEU A 94 9.91 -6.50 3.61
C LEU A 94 8.52 -5.85 3.73
N LYS A 95 7.43 -6.60 3.52
CA LYS A 95 6.05 -6.07 3.64
C LYS A 95 5.29 -6.71 4.79
N LYS A 96 5.03 -8.03 4.78
CA LYS A 96 4.21 -8.69 5.82
C LYS A 96 4.80 -8.55 7.23
N GLN A 97 6.10 -8.82 7.42
CA GLN A 97 6.73 -8.70 8.74
C GLN A 97 6.82 -7.24 9.22
N VAL A 98 7.01 -6.28 8.32
CA VAL A 98 7.01 -4.85 8.66
C VAL A 98 5.61 -4.43 9.12
N ARG A 99 4.57 -4.83 8.37
CA ARG A 99 3.15 -4.65 8.73
C ARG A 99 2.85 -5.17 10.13
N GLN A 100 3.20 -6.44 10.38
CA GLN A 100 2.95 -7.13 11.65
C GLN A 100 3.60 -6.45 12.86
N ARG A 101 4.77 -5.82 12.68
CA ARG A 101 5.43 -5.06 13.75
C ARG A 101 4.79 -3.69 14.02
N PHE A 102 4.12 -3.11 13.03
CA PHE A 102 3.53 -1.77 13.12
C PHE A 102 2.04 -1.77 13.49
N GLN A 103 1.31 -2.79 13.04
CA GLN A 103 -0.13 -2.89 13.28
C GLN A 103 -0.45 -3.16 14.76
N ARG A 104 -1.65 -2.73 15.16
CA ARG A 104 -2.31 -3.08 16.42
C ARG A 104 -3.43 -4.08 16.13
N VAL A 105 -3.87 -4.79 17.16
CA VAL A 105 -4.94 -5.81 17.05
C VAL A 105 -6.29 -5.16 16.70
N ASP A 106 -6.50 -3.91 17.10
CA ASP A 106 -7.74 -3.14 16.90
C ASP A 106 -7.69 -2.19 15.69
N ASP A 107 -6.68 -2.32 14.83
CA ASP A 107 -6.59 -1.54 13.59
C ASP A 107 -7.62 -1.98 12.56
N THR A 108 -8.23 -1.01 11.87
CA THR A 108 -8.91 -1.24 10.59
C THR A 108 -7.94 -0.93 9.46
N HIS A 109 -7.67 -1.90 8.60
CA HIS A 109 -6.68 -1.77 7.53
C HIS A 109 -7.31 -1.44 6.18
N ILE A 110 -6.74 -0.44 5.51
CA ILE A 110 -7.11 -0.06 4.15
C ILE A 110 -6.00 -0.51 3.20
N PHE A 111 -6.37 -1.35 2.23
CA PHE A 111 -5.49 -1.76 1.13
C PHE A 111 -6.07 -1.32 -0.20
N GLY A 112 -5.21 -0.98 -1.15
CA GLY A 112 -5.61 -0.53 -2.49
C GLY A 112 -5.91 -1.66 -3.46
N TYR A 113 -6.85 -2.56 -3.15
CA TYR A 113 -7.36 -3.56 -4.09
C TYR A 113 -8.53 -2.96 -4.88
N THR A 114 -8.45 -2.95 -6.21
CA THR A 114 -9.56 -2.46 -7.06
C THR A 114 -10.65 -3.51 -7.23
N ILE A 115 -11.78 -3.14 -7.87
CA ILE A 115 -12.90 -4.08 -8.10
C ILE A 115 -12.48 -5.33 -8.86
N GLU A 116 -11.50 -5.22 -9.77
CA GLU A 116 -10.95 -6.35 -10.53
C GLU A 116 -10.12 -7.33 -9.65
N GLU A 117 -9.75 -6.91 -8.44
CA GLU A 117 -8.89 -7.67 -7.53
C GLU A 117 -9.66 -8.25 -6.33
N GLU A 118 -10.99 -8.29 -6.37
CA GLU A 118 -11.85 -8.78 -5.27
C GLU A 118 -11.45 -10.17 -4.78
N ASN A 119 -11.24 -11.12 -5.70
CA ASN A 119 -10.77 -12.47 -5.33
C ASN A 119 -9.39 -12.46 -4.63
N ARG A 120 -8.51 -11.52 -4.99
CA ARG A 120 -7.20 -11.39 -4.34
C ARG A 120 -7.35 -10.82 -2.93
N LEU A 121 -8.30 -9.91 -2.71
CA LEU A 121 -8.62 -9.42 -1.38
C LEU A 121 -9.23 -10.53 -0.51
N ASN A 122 -10.18 -11.31 -1.03
CA ASN A 122 -10.82 -12.40 -0.29
C ASN A 122 -9.78 -13.43 0.18
N ASN A 123 -8.92 -13.89 -0.73
CA ASN A 123 -7.82 -14.79 -0.37
C ASN A 123 -6.86 -14.19 0.68
N PHE A 124 -6.65 -12.88 0.64
CA PHE A 124 -5.85 -12.20 1.65
C PHE A 124 -6.53 -12.17 3.01
N ILE A 125 -7.85 -11.91 3.07
CA ILE A 125 -8.62 -11.93 4.31
C ILE A 125 -8.66 -13.35 4.90
N ASP A 126 -8.90 -14.38 4.06
CA ASP A 126 -8.92 -15.77 4.50
C ASP A 126 -7.59 -16.22 5.14
N THR A 127 -6.47 -15.69 4.64
CA THR A 127 -5.11 -15.99 5.14
C THR A 127 -4.62 -15.04 6.24
N ASN A 128 -5.40 -14.03 6.59
CA ASN A 128 -5.13 -13.06 7.66
C ASN A 128 -6.45 -12.75 8.39
N ASN A 129 -7.12 -13.79 8.89
CA ASN A 129 -8.44 -13.69 9.52
C ASN A 129 -8.44 -12.91 10.85
N GLU A 130 -7.26 -12.56 11.36
CA GLU A 130 -7.06 -11.78 12.58
C GLU A 130 -7.12 -10.26 12.36
N ILE A 131 -7.15 -9.78 11.12
CA ILE A 131 -7.15 -8.35 10.82
C ILE A 131 -8.50 -7.88 10.26
N GLU A 132 -8.94 -6.71 10.71
CA GLU A 132 -10.10 -6.03 10.15
C GLU A 132 -9.68 -5.28 8.88
N VAL A 133 -10.40 -5.50 7.77
CA VAL A 133 -10.09 -4.88 6.48
C VAL A 133 -11.30 -4.13 5.94
N TYR A 134 -11.08 -2.87 5.56
CA TYR A 134 -12.05 -2.06 4.83
C TYR A 134 -11.50 -1.74 3.43
N SER A 135 -12.28 -2.04 2.39
CA SER A 135 -11.87 -1.89 0.99
C SER A 135 -12.71 -0.82 0.26
N PRO A 136 -12.33 0.46 0.36
CA PRO A 136 -13.11 1.56 -0.22
C PRO A 136 -13.25 1.44 -1.73
N LEU A 137 -12.24 0.93 -2.45
CA LEU A 137 -12.29 0.82 -3.90
C LEU A 137 -13.28 -0.24 -4.37
N ILE A 138 -13.28 -1.43 -3.75
CA ILE A 138 -14.24 -2.49 -4.08
C ILE A 138 -15.65 -2.06 -3.72
N ASN A 139 -15.84 -1.50 -2.52
CA ASN A 139 -17.15 -1.02 -2.05
C ASN A 139 -17.76 0.03 -2.99
N ASN A 140 -16.92 0.89 -3.58
CA ASN A 140 -17.33 1.91 -4.54
C ASN A 140 -17.19 1.47 -6.02
N LYS A 141 -16.89 0.20 -6.28
CA LYS A 141 -16.70 -0.39 -7.63
C LYS A 141 -15.68 0.36 -8.50
N ILE A 142 -14.63 0.88 -7.88
CA ILE A 142 -13.59 1.67 -8.54
C ILE A 142 -12.61 0.72 -9.26
N THR A 143 -12.46 0.93 -10.56
CA THR A 143 -11.54 0.17 -11.41
C THR A 143 -10.12 0.71 -11.31
N LYS A 144 -9.16 -0.07 -11.82
CA LYS A 144 -7.78 0.40 -11.98
C LYS A 144 -7.69 1.61 -12.90
N GLU A 145 -8.45 1.63 -13.99
CA GLU A 145 -8.51 2.77 -14.90
C GLU A 145 -9.04 4.02 -14.21
N ASN A 146 -10.11 3.88 -13.41
CA ASN A 146 -10.62 4.98 -12.60
C ASN A 146 -9.54 5.51 -11.66
N CYS A 147 -8.76 4.65 -11.01
CA CYS A 147 -7.67 5.09 -10.13
C CYS A 147 -6.64 5.95 -10.88
N LEU A 148 -6.22 5.52 -12.08
CA LEU A 148 -5.27 6.29 -12.89
C LEU A 148 -5.83 7.66 -13.31
N ALA A 149 -7.11 7.69 -13.71
CA ALA A 149 -7.79 8.93 -14.08
C ALA A 149 -7.94 9.88 -12.89
N MET A 150 -8.32 9.37 -11.71
CA MET A 150 -8.48 10.16 -10.49
C MET A 150 -7.16 10.78 -10.01
N ILE A 151 -6.03 10.06 -10.12
CA ILE A 151 -4.71 10.61 -9.81
C ILE A 151 -4.38 11.79 -10.73
N LYS A 152 -4.58 11.64 -12.04
CA LYS A 152 -4.37 12.73 -13.01
C LYS A 152 -5.29 13.92 -12.74
N ASN A 153 -6.56 13.67 -12.47
CA ASN A 153 -7.54 14.72 -12.15
C ASN A 153 -7.22 15.45 -10.84
N GLY A 154 -6.53 14.78 -9.92
CA GLY A 154 -5.97 15.38 -8.70
C GLY A 154 -4.72 16.23 -8.93
N GLY A 155 -4.27 16.39 -10.18
CA GLY A 155 -3.07 17.15 -10.54
C GLY A 155 -1.76 16.43 -10.22
N ILE A 156 -1.81 15.13 -9.93
CA ILE A 156 -0.64 14.31 -9.60
C ILE A 156 -0.18 13.58 -10.84
N GLU A 157 1.12 13.59 -11.10
CA GLU A 157 1.70 12.88 -12.23
C GLU A 157 1.84 11.39 -11.92
N LEU A 158 1.31 10.54 -12.80
CA LEU A 158 1.39 9.09 -12.66
C LEU A 158 2.86 8.63 -12.53
N PRO A 159 3.14 7.66 -11.64
CA PRO A 159 4.47 7.07 -11.54
C PRO A 159 5.01 6.57 -12.88
N VAL A 160 6.33 6.70 -13.06
CA VAL A 160 7.04 6.36 -14.30
C VAL A 160 6.74 4.95 -14.81
N LEU A 161 6.61 3.96 -13.93
CA LEU A 161 6.35 2.57 -14.34
C LEU A 161 5.02 2.42 -15.10
N TYR A 162 3.97 3.16 -14.72
CA TYR A 162 2.71 3.13 -15.47
C TYR A 162 2.86 3.69 -16.90
N LYS A 163 3.74 4.68 -17.09
CA LYS A 163 4.04 5.25 -18.42
C LYS A 163 4.85 4.28 -19.28
N GLN A 164 5.64 3.41 -18.63
CA GLN A 164 6.40 2.34 -19.28
C GLN A 164 5.55 1.09 -19.58
N GLY A 165 4.23 1.12 -19.29
CA GLY A 165 3.32 0.02 -19.58
C GLY A 165 3.22 -1.04 -18.47
N TYR A 166 3.88 -0.84 -17.32
CA TYR A 166 3.75 -1.77 -16.21
C TYR A 166 2.36 -1.70 -15.57
N PRO A 167 1.76 -2.85 -15.21
CA PRO A 167 0.45 -2.88 -14.60
C PRO A 167 0.46 -2.39 -13.15
N HIS A 168 1.60 -2.38 -12.48
CA HIS A 168 1.75 -1.98 -11.08
C HIS A 168 3.04 -1.17 -10.90
N ASN A 169 3.05 -0.32 -9.87
CA ASN A 169 4.21 0.51 -9.53
C ASN A 169 4.95 -0.07 -8.31
N ASN A 170 5.40 -1.31 -8.43
CA ASN A 170 6.17 -2.06 -7.43
C ASN A 170 7.58 -2.38 -7.95
N CYS A 171 8.32 -3.27 -7.30
CA CYS A 171 9.61 -3.77 -7.79
C CYS A 171 9.49 -4.30 -9.22
N VAL A 172 10.44 -3.93 -10.08
CA VAL A 172 10.55 -4.40 -11.48
C VAL A 172 11.20 -5.79 -11.47
N GLY A 173 10.48 -6.82 -11.03
CA GLY A 173 11.00 -8.18 -10.93
C GLY A 173 10.09 -9.15 -10.21
#